data_AF-L0ACX2-F1
#
_entry.id   AF-L0ACX2-F1
#
_cell.length_a   1.000
_cell.length_b   1.000
_cell.length_c   1.000
_cell.angle_alpha   90.00
_cell.angle_beta   90.00
_cell.angle_gamma   90.00
#
_symmetry.space_group_name_H-M   'P 1'
#
loop_
_entity.id
_entity.type
_entity.pdbx_description
1 polymer ?
#
loop_
_entity_poly.entity_id
_entity_poly.type
_entity_poly.pdbx_seq_one_letter_code
_entity_poly.pdbx_strand_id
1 'polypeptide(L)'
;MAGIKQKIYEKAVKEALLSQMKNKIDIDEAVEWLYEDFGIKIKSSWENLRRAVLNNSEITPNDIAVFMIDQGVEVDEGAWHVLPTGGLRSNKSNNKHNNT
;
A
#
# COMPACT_ATOMS: atom_id res chain seq x y z
N MET A 1 -0.31 18.64 13.28
CA MET A 1 -1.33 17.71 12.73
C MET A 1 -1.14 17.36 11.24
N ALA A 2 -0.28 18.05 10.47
CA ALA A 2 -0.06 17.77 9.05
C ALA A 2 0.71 16.45 8.79
N GLY A 3 1.74 16.14 9.56
CA GLY A 3 2.60 14.96 9.31
C GLY A 3 1.93 13.59 9.52
N ILE A 4 0.89 13.49 10.35
CA ILE A 4 0.19 12.22 10.59
C ILE A 4 -0.70 11.88 9.38
N LYS A 5 -1.40 12.87 8.81
CA LYS A 5 -2.21 12.66 7.60
C LYS A 5 -1.34 12.24 6.42
N GLN A 6 -0.16 12.82 6.28
CA GLN A 6 0.79 12.49 5.23
C GLN A 6 1.33 11.06 5.35
N LYS A 7 1.70 10.63 6.56
CA LYS A 7 2.15 9.25 6.81
C LYS A 7 1.05 8.21 6.57
N ILE A 8 -0.20 8.52 6.91
CA ILE A 8 -1.34 7.61 6.66
C ILE A 8 -1.62 7.50 5.16
N TYR A 9 -1.58 8.63 4.44
CA TYR A 9 -1.74 8.66 3.00
C TYR A 9 -0.63 7.87 2.29
N GLU A 10 0.64 8.12 2.63
CA GLU A 10 1.77 7.41 2.05
C GLU A 10 1.64 5.90 2.24
N LYS A 11 1.27 5.46 3.45
CA LYS A 11 1.02 4.06 3.74
C LYS A 11 -0.12 3.48 2.90
N ALA A 12 -1.21 4.23 2.71
CA ALA A 12 -2.34 3.80 1.88
C ALA A 12 -1.94 3.66 0.40
N VAL A 13 -1.14 4.59 -0.14
CA VAL A 13 -0.62 4.52 -1.51
C VAL A 13 0.28 3.29 -1.68
N LYS A 14 1.23 3.08 -0.76
CA LYS A 14 2.10 1.88 -0.75
C LYS A 14 1.26 0.60 -0.75
N GLU A 15 0.23 0.52 0.08
CA GLU A 15 -0.66 -0.65 0.12
C GLU A 15 -1.40 -0.88 -1.20
N ALA A 16 -1.89 0.18 -1.84
CA ALA A 16 -2.58 0.08 -3.12
C ALA A 16 -1.64 -0.41 -4.23
N LEU A 17 -0.43 0.15 -4.32
CA LEU A 17 0.59 -0.28 -5.29
C LEU A 17 0.98 -1.75 -5.09
N LEU A 18 1.26 -2.16 -3.84
CA LEU A 18 1.57 -3.55 -3.51
C LEU A 18 0.42 -4.51 -3.85
N SER A 19 -0.83 -4.08 -3.67
CA SER A 19 -1.99 -4.89 -4.03
C SER A 19 -2.13 -5.07 -5.53
N GLN A 20 -1.74 -4.08 -6.34
CA GLN A 20 -1.72 -4.21 -7.79
C GLN A 20 -0.58 -5.12 -8.26
N MET A 21 0.58 -5.02 -7.61
CA MET A 21 1.76 -5.82 -7.89
C MET A 21 1.54 -7.32 -7.66
N LYS A 22 0.81 -7.68 -6.60
CA LYS A 22 0.62 -9.08 -6.14
C LYS A 22 0.17 -10.08 -7.21
N ASN A 23 -0.53 -9.63 -8.25
CA ASN A 23 -1.04 -10.49 -9.33
C ASN A 23 -0.34 -10.26 -10.67
N LYS A 24 0.70 -9.41 -10.72
CA LYS A 24 1.36 -8.98 -11.95
C LYS A 24 2.87 -9.24 -11.94
N ILE A 25 3.49 -9.23 -10.77
CA ILE A 25 4.93 -9.47 -10.59
C ILE A 25 5.11 -10.72 -9.72
N ASP A 26 6.16 -11.48 -9.98
CA ASP A 26 6.53 -12.60 -9.12
C ASP A 26 7.03 -12.12 -7.75
N ILE A 27 6.81 -12.92 -6.71
CA ILE A 27 7.23 -12.55 -5.36
C ILE A 27 8.75 -12.59 -5.21
N ASP A 28 9.44 -13.49 -5.90
CA ASP A 28 10.89 -13.62 -5.82
C ASP A 28 11.56 -12.39 -6.45
N GLU A 29 11.08 -11.92 -7.61
CA GLU A 29 11.50 -10.64 -8.24
C GLU A 29 11.33 -9.44 -7.29
N ALA A 30 10.17 -9.34 -6.63
CA ALA A 30 9.91 -8.26 -5.69
C ALA A 30 10.81 -8.34 -4.43
N VAL A 31 11.18 -9.55 -4.01
CA VAL A 31 12.10 -9.76 -2.87
C VAL A 31 13.54 -9.46 -3.26
N GLU A 32 13.95 -9.81 -4.47
CA GLU A 32 15.26 -9.50 -5.03
C GLU A 32 15.43 -7.98 -5.15
N TRP A 33 14.48 -7.27 -5.75
CA TRP A 33 14.49 -5.80 -5.79
C TRP A 33 14.65 -5.19 -4.40
N LEU A 34 13.88 -5.68 -3.41
CA LEU A 34 13.94 -5.18 -2.05
C LEU A 34 15.33 -5.39 -1.40
N TYR A 35 16.01 -6.48 -1.78
CA TYR A 35 17.35 -6.77 -1.32
C TYR A 35 18.42 -5.95 -2.06
N GLU A 36 18.28 -5.74 -3.37
CA GLU A 36 19.26 -5.02 -4.18
C GLU A 36 19.25 -3.51 -3.92
N ASP A 37 18.07 -2.88 -3.91
CA ASP A 37 17.95 -1.43 -3.74
C ASP A 37 18.07 -0.98 -2.28
N PHE A 38 17.52 -1.77 -1.35
CA PHE A 38 17.40 -1.37 0.05
C PHE A 38 18.18 -2.26 1.02
N GLY A 39 18.80 -3.34 0.56
CA GLY A 39 19.54 -4.27 1.41
C GLY A 39 18.67 -5.09 2.35
N ILE A 40 17.35 -5.12 2.15
CA ILE A 40 16.40 -5.75 3.11
C ILE A 40 16.11 -7.18 2.68
N LYS A 41 16.66 -8.12 3.44
CA LYS A 41 16.43 -9.55 3.21
C LYS A 41 15.16 -10.03 3.92
N ILE A 42 14.20 -10.52 3.15
CA ILE A 42 12.97 -11.14 3.65
C ILE A 42 12.80 -12.55 3.09
N LYS A 43 11.91 -13.34 3.70
CA LYS A 43 11.42 -14.58 3.08
C LYS A 43 10.39 -14.25 2.01
N SER A 44 10.40 -14.98 0.90
CA SER A 44 9.47 -14.84 -0.22
C SER A 44 8.01 -15.08 0.21
N SER A 45 7.36 -13.97 0.58
CA SER A 45 5.98 -13.91 0.98
C SER A 45 5.50 -12.48 0.85
N TRP A 46 4.38 -12.31 0.16
CA TRP A 46 3.71 -11.01 0.01
C TRP A 46 3.43 -10.33 1.35
N GLU A 47 3.15 -11.11 2.41
CA GLU A 47 2.94 -10.54 3.75
C GLU A 47 4.23 -9.92 4.31
N ASN A 48 5.37 -10.61 4.14
CA ASN A 48 6.66 -10.12 4.60
C ASN A 48 7.12 -8.91 3.80
N LEU A 49 6.95 -8.96 2.48
CA LEU A 49 7.24 -7.84 1.57
C LEU A 49 6.41 -6.61 1.96
N ARG A 50 5.10 -6.79 2.13
CA ARG A 50 4.22 -5.71 2.59
C ARG A 50 4.66 -5.15 3.94
N ARG A 51 5.01 -5.98 4.92
CA ARG A 51 5.48 -5.50 6.22
C ARG A 51 6.82 -4.75 6.11
N ALA A 52 7.75 -5.21 5.29
CA ALA A 52 9.03 -4.55 5.08
C ALA A 52 8.85 -3.17 4.43
N VAL A 53 8.05 -3.11 3.35
CA VAL A 53 7.79 -1.87 2.61
C VAL A 53 6.99 -0.86 3.43
N LEU A 54 5.98 -1.29 4.18
CA LEU A 54 5.13 -0.36 4.96
C LEU A 54 5.81 0.15 6.24
N ASN A 55 6.74 -0.62 6.81
CA ASN A 55 7.45 -0.21 8.02
C ASN A 55 8.76 0.53 7.73
N ASN A 56 9.25 0.47 6.48
CA ASN A 56 10.41 1.25 6.07
C ASN A 56 9.98 2.63 5.57
N SER A 57 10.58 3.68 6.15
CA SER A 57 10.39 5.08 5.76
C SER A 57 11.23 5.50 4.55
N GLU A 58 12.27 4.73 4.21
CA GLU A 58 13.16 5.02 3.07
C GLU A 58 12.53 4.60 1.75
N ILE A 59 11.76 3.52 1.75
CA ILE A 59 11.02 3.07 0.57
C ILE A 59 9.86 4.03 0.37
N THR A 60 9.82 4.75 -0.76
CA THR A 60 8.72 5.67 -1.08
C THR A 60 7.68 5.00 -1.99
N PRO A 61 6.46 5.55 -2.09
CA PRO A 61 5.50 5.08 -3.09
C PRO A 61 6.04 5.18 -4.53
N ASN A 62 6.92 6.15 -4.78
CA ASN A 62 7.54 6.33 -6.10
C ASN A 62 8.48 5.18 -6.45
N ASP A 63 9.28 4.70 -5.50
CA ASP A 63 10.19 3.57 -5.73
C ASP A 63 9.42 2.31 -6.12
N ILE A 64 8.28 2.06 -5.46
CA ILE A 64 7.40 0.93 -5.78
C ILE A 64 6.84 1.08 -7.21
N ALA A 65 6.41 2.29 -7.58
CA ALA A 65 5.86 2.55 -8.90
C ALA A 65 6.93 2.41 -10.01
N VAL A 66 8.15 2.89 -9.76
CA VAL A 66 9.29 2.72 -10.69
C VAL A 66 9.60 1.24 -10.88
N PHE A 67 9.67 0.46 -9.80
CA PHE A 67 9.88 -0.98 -9.89
C PHE A 67 8.76 -1.67 -10.68
N MET A 68 7.50 -1.29 -10.48
CA MET A 68 6.39 -1.83 -11.28
C MET A 68 6.59 -1.53 -12.77
N ILE A 69 6.98 -0.31 -13.14
CA ILE A 69 7.19 0.08 -14.55
C ILE A 69 8.37 -0.68 -15.16
N ASP A 70 9.46 -0.85 -14.41
CA ASP A 70 10.65 -1.61 -14.85
C ASP A 70 10.30 -3.07 -15.18
N GLN A 71 9.43 -3.66 -14.38
CA GLN A 71 8.89 -5.01 -14.59
C GLN A 71 7.80 -5.07 -15.69
N GLY A 72 7.57 -3.97 -16.42
CA GLY A 72 6.59 -3.87 -17.49
C GLY A 72 5.14 -3.77 -17.01
N VAL A 73 4.92 -3.43 -15.74
CA VAL A 73 3.59 -3.28 -15.14
C VAL A 73 3.16 -1.81 -15.13
N GLU A 74 2.09 -1.51 -15.84
CA GLU A 74 1.44 -0.21 -15.75
C GLU A 74 0.84 0.02 -14.35
N VAL A 75 1.18 1.18 -13.78
CA VAL A 75 0.68 1.67 -12.51
C VAL A 75 -0.61 2.43 -12.75
N ASP A 76 -1.69 2.01 -12.09
CA ASP A 76 -2.97 2.70 -12.19
C ASP A 76 -2.93 4.06 -11.46
N GLU A 77 -3.33 5.13 -12.14
CA GLU A 77 -3.36 6.49 -11.57
C GLU A 77 -4.27 6.63 -10.34
N GLY A 78 -5.26 5.73 -10.20
CA GLY A 78 -6.12 5.63 -9.02
C GLY A 78 -5.39 5.18 -7.76
N ALA A 79 -4.23 4.51 -7.89
CA ALA A 79 -3.38 4.14 -6.74
C ALA A 79 -2.86 5.37 -5.98
N TRP A 80 -2.66 6.48 -6.70
CA TRP A 80 -2.20 7.74 -6.11
C TRP A 80 -3.33 8.51 -5.45
N HIS A 81 -4.57 8.38 -5.94
CA HIS A 81 -5.72 9.09 -5.40
C HIS A 81 -6.40 8.36 -4.23
N VAL A 82 -5.73 7.38 -3.62
CA VAL A 82 -6.28 6.67 -2.47
C VAL A 82 -6.50 7.64 -1.32
N LEU A 83 -7.78 7.96 -1.10
CA LEU A 83 -8.17 8.69 0.09
C LEU A 83 -7.81 7.79 1.27
N PRO A 84 -7.02 8.27 2.24
CA PRO A 84 -6.77 7.50 3.44
C PRO A 84 -8.14 7.24 4.04
N THR A 85 -8.54 5.98 4.14
CA THR A 85 -9.82 5.55 4.73
C THR A 85 -9.79 5.74 6.25
N GLY A 86 -9.35 6.91 6.71
CA GLY A 86 -9.57 7.44 8.04
C GLY A 86 -10.91 8.18 8.08
N GLY A 87 -12.01 7.43 8.17
CA GLY A 87 -13.29 7.98 8.62
C GLY A 87 -14.40 8.14 7.58
N LEU A 88 -14.78 7.05 6.89
CA LEU A 88 -16.18 6.85 6.51
C LEU A 88 -16.77 5.75 7.39
N ARG A 89 -16.81 6.02 8.69
CA ARG A 89 -17.79 5.40 9.57
C ARG A 89 -19.12 6.05 9.21
N SER A 90 -19.74 5.54 8.14
CA SER A 90 -21.09 5.91 7.74
C SER A 90 -22.01 5.62 8.93
N ASN A 91 -22.36 6.69 9.64
CA ASN A 91 -23.45 6.72 10.59
C ASN A 91 -24.71 6.31 9.81
N LYS A 92 -25.14 5.05 9.88
CA LYS A 92 -26.40 4.62 9.29
C LYS A 92 -27.32 4.05 10.36
N SER A 93 -28.12 4.99 10.86
CA SER A 93 -29.49 4.88 11.37
C SER A 93 -29.73 4.14 12.69
N ASN A 94 -29.87 4.95 13.75
CA ASN A 94 -30.76 4.64 14.86
C ASN A 94 -32.18 4.40 14.31
N ASN A 95 -32.60 3.15 14.17
CA ASN A 95 -34.03 2.85 14.07
C ASN A 95 -34.56 2.58 15.47
N LYS A 96 -34.91 3.67 16.14
CA LYS A 96 -35.80 3.67 17.29
C LYS A 96 -37.20 3.38 16.73
N HIS A 97 -37.61 2.10 16.74
CA HIS A 97 -39.02 1.74 16.66
C HIS A 97 -39.49 1.42 18.08
N ASN A 98 -39.98 2.46 18.73
CA ASN A 98 -40.94 2.40 19.82
C ASN A 98 -42.36 2.39 19.23
N ASN A 99 -43.30 1.85 20.02
CA ASN A 99 -44.74 1.63 19.81
C ASN A 99 -45.09 0.36 19.01
N THR A 100 -45.93 -0.57 19.50
CA THR A 100 -46.92 -0.57 20.60
C THR A 100 -47.12 -2.01 21.06
#